data_AF-A0A533RTJ8-F1
#
_entry.id   AF-A0A533RTJ8-F1
#
_cell.length_a   1.000
_cell.length_b   1.000
_cell.length_c   1.000
_cell.angle_alpha   90.00
_cell.angle_beta   90.00
_cell.angle_gamma   90.00
#
_symmetry.space_group_name_H-M   'P 1'
#
loop_
_entity.id
_entity.type
_entity.pdbx_description
1 polymer ?
#
loop_
_entity_poly.entity_id
_entity_poly.type
_entity_poly.pdbx_seq_one_letter_code
_entity_poly.pdbx_strand_id
1 'polypeptide(L)'
;MFEKGEYPTNGGFRTRQLIVPSADTTIEDQIDTWTSGSSAPVTFTVTVPENTPAVDSTSIQFNPFGWMEPIPMWPLGNHRYTYILYNPMSMLGDVGYRYCRNEQCGVADAEGTSGPSSAGYTFTTSPVPQTFDDTVTSWHWWQTSPNPTTVLAPEIITRGPSFWAGAEFQVGYKPNWQSHYGASFQTLKGIGANWVVLPMTWTFTRDSSPVLKTIPGVDPLWSDLVQQVAIARQSGLNVAIAPFVRFEIASQDWWSSAAKDTGWWDGFFDQYGTFLRNAADFAAVNNISALILGDTVLSPAYPGGTLADGTPSNLPEDVDVRWQNVITEARARYSGQMLLQVDFSGGTPVPVLPVSLFDAVYLNWSAPLN
;
A
#
# COMPACT_ATOMS: atom_id res chain seq x y z
N MET A 1 7.32 10.83 14.08
CA MET A 1 8.48 11.74 14.17
C MET A 1 9.55 11.04 14.98
N PHE A 2 10.52 10.39 14.31
CA PHE A 2 11.77 10.03 14.96
C PHE A 2 12.66 11.25 14.87
N GLU A 3 12.68 12.09 15.90
CA GLU A 3 13.76 13.04 16.03
C GLU A 3 15.00 12.28 16.49
N LYS A 4 15.80 11.83 15.51
CA LYS A 4 17.26 11.89 15.68
C LYS A 4 17.65 13.36 15.73
N GLY A 5 17.23 14.03 16.81
CA GLY A 5 17.52 15.41 17.08
C GLY A 5 18.90 15.49 17.71
N GLU A 6 19.67 16.49 17.31
CA GLU A 6 20.74 16.97 18.16
C GLU A 6 20.13 17.64 19.40
N TYR A 7 20.73 17.42 20.56
CA TYR A 7 20.31 18.05 21.80
C TYR A 7 21.45 18.92 22.36
N PRO A 8 21.15 20.08 22.95
CA PRO A 8 22.10 20.78 23.80
C PRO A 8 22.32 19.96 25.08
N THR A 9 23.43 20.20 25.76
CA THR A 9 23.78 19.54 27.04
C THR A 9 22.72 19.66 28.15
N ASN A 10 21.78 20.62 28.03
CA ASN A 10 20.65 20.79 28.94
C ASN A 10 19.44 19.88 28.63
N GLY A 11 19.50 19.09 27.56
CA GLY A 11 18.46 18.13 27.18
C GLY A 11 17.24 18.70 26.46
N GLY A 12 17.22 19.99 26.09
CA GLY A 12 16.11 20.60 25.35
C GLY A 12 16.12 20.31 23.84
N PHE A 13 15.02 20.58 23.13
CA PHE A 13 15.02 20.48 21.66
C PHE A 13 15.79 21.65 21.03
N ARG A 14 16.68 21.35 20.08
CA ARG A 14 17.43 22.35 19.30
C ARG A 14 16.91 22.42 17.87
N THR A 15 16.30 23.55 17.51
CA THR A 15 15.99 23.86 16.10
C THR A 15 17.14 24.63 15.48
N ARG A 16 17.70 24.14 14.37
CA ARG A 16 18.70 24.86 13.59
C ARG A 16 18.02 25.65 12.47
N GLN A 17 18.35 26.93 12.37
CA GLN A 17 17.93 27.78 11.27
C GLN A 17 19.17 28.23 10.49
N LEU A 18 19.18 27.96 9.19
CA LEU A 18 20.18 28.49 8.28
C LEU A 18 19.52 29.54 7.37
N ILE A 19 19.96 30.79 7.49
CA ILE A 19 19.63 31.84 6.52
C ILE A 19 20.76 31.86 5.49
N VAL A 20 20.46 31.48 4.26
CA VAL A 20 21.45 31.36 3.19
C VAL A 20 22.03 32.75 2.87
N PRO A 21 23.35 32.96 3.03
CA PRO A 21 23.98 34.25 2.75
C PRO A 21 23.99 34.56 1.25
N SER A 22 23.98 35.84 0.88
CA SER A 22 24.03 36.29 -0.52
C SER A 22 25.42 36.20 -1.18
N ALA A 23 26.41 35.66 -0.46
CA ALA A 23 27.78 35.46 -0.91
C ALA A 23 28.32 34.14 -0.36
N ASP A 24 29.37 33.61 -0.99
CA ASP A 24 30.01 32.35 -0.59
C ASP A 24 30.48 32.44 0.87
N THR A 25 29.90 31.58 1.72
CA THR A 25 30.16 31.53 3.16
C THR A 25 30.38 30.08 3.57
N THR A 26 31.42 29.82 4.37
CA THR A 26 31.58 28.54 5.07
C THR A 26 30.93 28.65 6.44
N ILE A 27 30.06 27.68 6.77
CA ILE A 27 29.41 27.57 8.07
C ILE A 27 29.94 26.30 8.73
N GLU A 28 30.62 26.48 9.86
CA GLU A 28 31.07 25.38 10.69
C GLU A 28 30.03 25.11 11.77
N ASP A 29 29.56 23.87 11.83
CA ASP A 29 28.57 23.44 12.79
C ASP A 29 29.14 22.34 13.68
N GLN A 30 28.85 22.44 14.98
CA GLN A 30 29.26 21.47 15.98
C GLN A 30 28.02 20.88 16.66
N ILE A 31 28.00 19.56 16.74
CA ILE A 31 26.96 18.79 17.42
C ILE A 31 27.38 18.62 18.87
N ASP A 32 26.59 19.16 19.81
CA ASP A 32 26.92 19.11 21.24
C ASP A 32 26.81 17.67 21.77
N THR A 33 25.66 17.03 21.58
CA THR A 33 25.44 15.64 21.95
C THR A 33 24.26 15.05 21.19
N TRP A 34 24.31 13.73 20.99
CA TRP A 34 23.20 12.92 20.51
C TRP A 34 22.36 12.33 21.66
N THR A 35 22.78 12.53 22.91
CA THR A 35 22.13 12.07 24.12
C THR A 35 21.56 13.24 24.90
N SER A 36 20.33 13.11 25.37
CA SER A 36 19.65 14.15 26.14
C SER A 36 18.97 13.47 27.32
N GLY A 37 19.21 13.96 28.53
CA GLY A 37 18.56 13.45 29.74
C GLY A 37 19.05 12.10 30.26
N SER A 38 18.19 11.39 30.99
CA SER A 38 18.54 10.24 31.84
C SER A 38 18.24 8.88 31.22
N SER A 39 18.03 8.78 29.90
CA SER A 39 17.80 7.48 29.25
C SER A 39 19.00 7.08 28.40
N ALA A 40 19.52 5.89 28.66
CA ALA A 40 20.64 5.33 27.91
C ALA A 40 20.17 4.70 26.58
N PRO A 41 21.08 4.52 25.60
CA PRO A 41 20.76 3.86 24.35
C PRO A 41 20.28 2.42 24.54
N VAL A 42 19.39 1.97 23.65
CA VAL A 42 18.90 0.60 23.58
C VAL A 42 19.37 -0.03 22.26
N THR A 43 20.11 -1.12 22.36
CA THR A 43 20.59 -1.87 21.20
C THR A 43 19.67 -3.06 20.95
N PHE A 44 19.16 -3.15 19.72
CA PHE A 44 18.39 -4.28 19.24
C PHE A 44 19.25 -5.05 18.25
N THR A 45 19.38 -6.34 18.46
CA THR A 45 20.02 -7.26 17.54
C THR A 45 19.02 -8.35 17.20
N VAL A 46 18.94 -8.72 15.93
CA VAL A 46 18.04 -9.77 15.48
C VAL A 46 18.76 -10.72 14.53
N THR A 47 18.57 -12.02 14.75
CA THR A 47 18.95 -13.06 13.79
C THR A 47 17.71 -13.50 13.03
N VAL A 48 17.77 -13.47 11.70
CA VAL A 48 16.65 -13.87 10.82
C VAL A 48 16.91 -15.23 10.19
N PRO A 49 15.87 -15.93 9.68
CA PRO A 49 16.03 -17.24 9.08
C PRO A 49 17.01 -17.23 7.90
N GLU A 50 17.80 -18.30 7.73
CA GLU A 50 18.77 -18.43 6.62
C GLU A 50 18.13 -18.42 5.23
N ASN A 51 16.83 -18.74 5.14
CA ASN A 51 16.06 -18.68 3.90
C ASN A 51 15.48 -17.29 3.62
N THR A 52 15.86 -16.27 4.38
CA THR A 52 15.55 -14.87 4.07
C THR A 52 16.39 -14.43 2.86
N PRO A 53 15.78 -13.98 1.76
CA PRO A 53 16.53 -13.56 0.57
C PRO A 53 17.60 -12.51 0.89
N ALA A 54 18.80 -12.68 0.33
CA ALA A 54 19.91 -11.74 0.55
C ALA A 54 19.65 -10.32 -0.01
N VAL A 55 18.68 -10.19 -0.92
CA VAL A 55 18.24 -8.90 -1.47
C VAL A 55 17.24 -8.17 -0.56
N ASP A 56 16.71 -8.87 0.45
CA ASP A 56 15.76 -8.27 1.38
C ASP A 56 16.48 -7.56 2.52
N SER A 57 15.84 -6.50 3.00
CA SER A 57 16.21 -5.79 4.20
C SER A 57 15.38 -6.25 5.39
N THR A 58 15.97 -6.20 6.59
CA THR A 58 15.25 -6.38 7.85
C THR A 58 15.03 -5.02 8.51
N SER A 59 13.82 -4.77 8.98
CA SER A 59 13.41 -3.51 9.60
C SER A 59 12.84 -3.74 10.98
N ILE A 60 13.01 -2.75 11.86
CA ILE A 60 12.37 -2.68 13.18
C ILE A 60 11.29 -1.59 13.18
N GLN A 61 10.15 -1.87 13.79
CA GLN A 61 9.06 -0.90 13.95
C GLN A 61 8.69 -0.80 15.43
N PHE A 62 8.42 0.42 15.90
CA PHE A 62 8.10 0.71 17.29
C PHE A 62 6.66 1.21 17.44
N ASN A 63 6.07 0.98 18.62
CA ASN A 63 4.68 1.27 18.97
C ASN A 63 4.56 1.95 20.35
N PRO A 64 5.01 3.20 20.52
CA PRO A 64 4.81 3.94 21.77
C PRO A 64 3.37 4.45 21.93
N PHE A 65 2.68 4.79 20.81
CA PHE A 65 1.31 5.33 20.79
C PHE A 65 0.49 4.84 19.58
N GLY A 66 1.04 3.90 18.83
CA GLY A 66 0.63 3.53 17.47
C GLY A 66 1.86 3.07 16.69
N TRP A 67 1.71 2.08 15.80
CA TRP A 67 2.80 1.60 14.96
C TRP A 67 3.33 2.73 14.08
N MET A 68 4.59 3.12 14.30
CA MET A 68 5.28 4.15 13.52
C MET A 68 5.79 3.61 12.18
N GLU A 69 6.43 4.43 11.34
CA GLU A 69 7.07 3.90 10.14
C GLU A 69 8.24 2.96 10.50
N PRO A 70 8.38 1.80 9.82
CA PRO A 70 9.50 0.89 10.03
C PRO A 70 10.84 1.56 9.71
N ILE A 71 11.89 1.11 10.38
CA ILE A 71 13.25 1.61 10.20
C ILE A 71 14.15 0.46 9.75
N PRO A 72 14.86 0.59 8.62
CA PRO A 72 15.84 -0.39 8.19
C PRO A 72 16.94 -0.60 9.25
N MET A 73 17.28 -1.86 9.50
CA MET A 73 18.37 -2.25 10.40
C MET A 73 19.68 -2.42 9.63
N TRP A 74 20.80 -2.27 10.33
CA TRP A 74 22.13 -2.41 9.74
C TRP A 74 22.54 -3.88 9.68
N PRO A 75 22.95 -4.42 8.51
CA PRO A 75 23.42 -5.79 8.41
C PRO A 75 24.78 -5.97 9.10
N LEU A 76 24.88 -6.99 9.95
CA LEU A 76 26.12 -7.43 10.58
C LEU A 76 26.75 -8.65 9.87
N GLY A 77 26.07 -9.18 8.85
CA GLY A 77 26.43 -10.44 8.19
C GLY A 77 25.77 -11.65 8.85
N ASN A 78 25.84 -12.82 8.19
CA ASN A 78 25.27 -14.09 8.68
C ASN A 78 23.80 -13.97 9.14
N HIS A 79 22.96 -13.30 8.36
CA HIS A 79 21.53 -13.06 8.67
C HIS A 79 21.29 -12.35 10.01
N ARG A 80 22.27 -11.57 10.49
CA ARG A 80 22.17 -10.79 11.72
C ARG A 80 22.10 -9.30 11.41
N TYR A 81 21.23 -8.59 12.10
CA TYR A 81 20.99 -7.17 11.92
C TYR A 81 20.96 -6.44 13.25
N THR A 82 21.33 -5.15 13.26
CA THR A 82 21.31 -4.31 14.46
C THR A 82 20.67 -2.95 14.24
N TYR A 83 20.04 -2.43 15.29
CA TYR A 83 19.55 -1.07 15.38
C TYR A 83 19.82 -0.52 16.78
N ILE A 84 20.34 0.71 16.87
CA ILE A 84 20.56 1.38 18.15
C ILE A 84 19.59 2.56 18.26
N LEU A 85 18.69 2.47 19.23
CA LEU A 85 17.77 3.54 19.59
C LEU A 85 18.47 4.47 20.57
N TYR A 86 18.87 5.64 20.09
CA TYR A 86 19.41 6.71 20.92
C TYR A 86 18.27 7.55 21.50
N ASN A 87 18.38 7.87 22.79
CA ASN A 87 17.52 8.82 23.49
C ASN A 87 16.00 8.53 23.37
N PRO A 88 15.51 7.42 23.97
CA PRO A 88 14.10 7.04 23.86
C PRO A 88 13.17 7.84 24.79
N MET A 89 13.55 9.03 25.28
CA MET A 89 12.79 9.74 26.32
C MET A 89 11.36 10.14 25.90
N SER A 90 11.10 10.27 24.60
CA SER A 90 9.76 10.49 24.06
C SER A 90 8.89 9.23 24.04
N MET A 91 9.48 8.05 24.28
CA MET A 91 8.79 6.77 24.37
C MET A 91 8.52 6.46 25.85
N LEU A 92 7.31 6.80 26.30
CA LEU A 92 6.88 6.65 27.68
C LEU A 92 6.32 5.24 27.92
N GLY A 93 6.65 4.65 29.06
CA GLY A 93 6.12 3.35 29.47
C GLY A 93 6.71 2.16 28.71
N ASP A 94 5.92 1.10 28.60
CA ASP A 94 6.27 -0.10 27.85
C ASP A 94 6.01 0.12 26.36
N VAL A 95 7.09 0.06 25.58
CA VAL A 95 7.07 0.35 24.15
C VAL A 95 7.08 -0.96 23.40
N GLY A 96 6.05 -1.19 22.59
CA GLY A 96 5.99 -2.34 21.68
C GLY A 96 7.00 -2.20 20.55
N TYR A 97 7.61 -3.29 20.09
CA TYR A 97 8.41 -3.32 18.89
C TYR A 97 8.29 -4.65 18.13
N ARG A 98 8.53 -4.63 16.82
CA ARG A 98 8.50 -5.83 15.97
C ARG A 98 9.49 -5.75 14.82
N TYR A 99 9.74 -6.90 14.20
CA TYR A 99 10.59 -7.03 13.02
C TYR A 99 9.78 -7.41 11.80
N CYS A 100 10.13 -6.84 10.65
CA CYS A 100 9.52 -7.17 9.36
C CYS A 100 10.53 -7.08 8.22
N ARG A 101 10.21 -7.71 7.09
CA ARG A 101 10.99 -7.61 5.85
C ARG A 101 10.62 -6.39 5.03
N ASN A 102 11.61 -5.76 4.40
CA ASN A 102 11.44 -4.70 3.40
C ASN A 102 10.52 -3.56 3.84
N GLU A 103 10.57 -3.21 5.12
CA GLU A 103 9.71 -2.19 5.73
C GLU A 103 8.19 -2.48 5.57
N GLN A 104 7.81 -3.74 5.29
CA GLN A 104 6.42 -4.20 5.09
C GLN A 104 5.80 -4.74 6.38
N CYS A 105 5.97 -4.00 7.47
CA CYS A 105 5.40 -4.37 8.77
C CYS A 105 3.86 -4.35 8.72
N GLY A 106 3.23 -5.36 9.30
CA GLY A 106 1.80 -5.66 9.20
C GLY A 106 1.46 -6.76 8.19
N VAL A 107 2.36 -7.07 7.25
CA VAL A 107 2.16 -8.09 6.20
C VAL A 107 3.32 -9.09 6.18
N ALA A 108 4.56 -8.61 6.19
CA ALA A 108 5.78 -9.43 6.18
C ALA A 108 6.48 -9.42 7.55
N ASP A 109 5.68 -9.50 8.62
CA ASP A 109 6.16 -9.52 10.01
C ASP A 109 6.85 -10.83 10.35
N ALA A 110 7.67 -10.81 11.41
CA ALA A 110 8.00 -12.03 12.13
C ALA A 110 6.71 -12.72 12.61
N GLU A 111 6.62 -14.04 12.45
CA GLU A 111 5.38 -14.81 12.67
C GLU A 111 4.75 -14.56 14.06
N GLY A 112 5.59 -14.45 15.11
CA GLY A 112 5.13 -14.25 16.48
C GLY A 112 4.62 -12.83 16.80
N THR A 113 4.80 -11.87 15.90
CA THR A 113 4.43 -10.46 16.10
C THR A 113 3.60 -9.90 14.95
N SER A 114 2.90 -10.78 14.23
CA SER A 114 2.21 -10.42 12.99
C SER A 114 0.93 -9.63 13.20
N GLY A 115 0.63 -8.75 12.25
CA GLY A 115 -0.64 -8.05 12.16
C GLY A 115 -0.75 -6.81 13.05
N PRO A 116 -1.83 -6.03 12.89
CA PRO A 116 -1.96 -4.69 13.48
C PRO A 116 -2.25 -4.70 14.99
N SER A 117 -2.86 -5.78 15.51
CA SER A 117 -3.24 -5.92 16.92
C SER A 117 -2.16 -6.55 17.81
N SER A 118 -1.03 -6.99 17.23
CA SER A 118 0.07 -7.53 18.02
C SER A 118 0.64 -6.46 18.95
N ALA A 119 0.99 -6.83 20.18
CA ALA A 119 1.77 -5.98 21.07
C ALA A 119 3.26 -5.95 20.68
N GLY A 120 3.70 -6.91 19.85
CA GLY A 120 5.11 -7.13 19.57
C GLY A 120 5.88 -7.64 20.79
N TYR A 121 7.21 -7.51 20.71
CA TYR A 121 8.08 -7.51 21.87
C TYR A 121 7.94 -6.19 22.63
N THR A 122 8.45 -6.12 23.86
CA THR A 122 8.36 -4.90 24.67
C THR A 122 9.71 -4.54 25.28
N PHE A 123 9.95 -3.24 25.43
CA PHE A 123 11.03 -2.72 26.26
C PHE A 123 10.57 -1.48 27.02
N THR A 124 11.23 -1.18 28.12
CA THR A 124 11.00 0.04 28.91
C THR A 124 12.28 0.87 28.89
N THR A 125 12.14 2.19 28.85
CA THR A 125 13.31 3.10 28.87
C THR A 125 14.00 3.07 30.24
N SER A 126 15.33 3.17 30.24
CA SER A 126 16.16 3.04 31.46
C SER A 126 17.38 3.95 31.39
N PRO A 127 17.91 4.45 32.53
CA PRO A 127 19.19 5.15 32.59
C PRO A 127 20.40 4.25 32.30
N VAL A 128 20.23 2.94 32.23
CA VAL A 128 21.29 1.98 31.94
C VAL A 128 21.14 1.47 30.50
N PRO A 129 22.23 1.35 29.72
CA PRO A 129 22.16 0.78 28.38
C PRO A 129 21.55 -0.62 28.40
N GLN A 130 20.68 -0.90 27.44
CA GLN A 130 20.02 -2.20 27.28
C GLN A 130 20.40 -2.83 25.96
N THR A 131 20.45 -4.16 25.93
CA THR A 131 20.69 -4.92 24.69
C THR A 131 19.70 -6.07 24.61
N PHE A 132 18.99 -6.14 23.49
CA PHE A 132 18.09 -7.22 23.13
C PHE A 132 18.71 -8.02 21.98
N ASP A 133 18.69 -9.35 22.08
CA ASP A 133 19.21 -10.27 21.07
C ASP A 133 18.10 -11.26 20.72
N ASP A 134 17.31 -10.86 19.72
CA ASP A 134 16.08 -11.53 19.30
C ASP A 134 16.36 -12.49 18.14
N THR A 135 15.43 -13.42 17.92
CA THR A 135 15.48 -14.35 16.78
C THR A 135 14.12 -14.43 16.12
N VAL A 136 14.10 -14.19 14.80
CA VAL A 136 12.94 -14.45 13.95
C VAL A 136 13.06 -15.87 13.43
N THR A 137 12.10 -16.73 13.75
CA THR A 137 12.08 -18.14 13.32
C THR A 137 11.50 -18.31 11.93
N SER A 138 10.50 -17.51 11.57
CA SER A 138 9.86 -17.49 10.27
C SER A 138 9.19 -16.15 10.01
N TRP A 139 9.01 -15.84 8.72
CA TRP A 139 8.26 -14.66 8.28
C TRP A 139 6.83 -15.05 7.94
N HIS A 140 5.89 -14.22 8.35
CA HIS A 140 4.48 -14.38 8.04
C HIS A 140 4.27 -14.34 6.52
N TRP A 141 3.38 -15.20 6.02
CA TRP A 141 3.10 -15.38 4.58
C TRP A 141 4.32 -15.75 3.72
N TRP A 142 5.41 -16.23 4.32
CA TRP A 142 6.60 -16.66 3.60
C TRP A 142 6.88 -18.14 3.83
N GLN A 143 6.74 -18.91 2.76
CA GLN A 143 7.10 -20.31 2.73
C GLN A 143 8.00 -20.54 1.52
N THR A 144 9.29 -20.76 1.76
CA THR A 144 10.17 -21.24 0.71
C THR A 144 9.89 -22.72 0.49
N SER A 145 9.39 -23.11 -0.69
CA SER A 145 9.35 -24.53 -1.03
C SER A 145 10.78 -25.02 -1.26
N PRO A 146 11.31 -25.93 -0.44
CA PRO A 146 12.68 -26.43 -0.60
C PRO A 146 12.81 -27.37 -1.80
N ASN A 147 11.68 -27.90 -2.29
CA ASN A 147 11.66 -28.78 -3.45
C ASN A 147 11.07 -28.01 -4.65
N PRO A 148 11.74 -27.99 -5.80
CA PRO A 148 11.11 -27.51 -7.02
C PRO A 148 9.87 -28.37 -7.26
N THR A 149 8.70 -27.73 -7.35
CA THR A 149 7.50 -28.42 -7.82
C THR A 149 7.79 -28.85 -9.25
N THR A 150 8.04 -30.14 -9.46
CA THR A 150 8.10 -30.70 -10.81
C THR A 150 6.69 -30.67 -11.36
N VAL A 151 6.31 -29.54 -11.94
CA VAL A 151 5.14 -29.46 -12.79
C VAL A 151 5.48 -30.32 -14.01
N LEU A 152 4.76 -31.44 -14.18
CA LEU A 152 4.70 -32.13 -15.47
C LEU A 152 3.96 -31.19 -16.43
N ALA A 153 4.67 -30.15 -16.86
CA ALA A 153 4.11 -29.16 -17.75
C ALA A 153 3.91 -29.85 -19.11
N PRO A 154 2.68 -29.90 -19.65
CA PRO A 154 2.53 -30.15 -21.07
C PRO A 154 3.35 -29.10 -21.84
N GLU A 155 3.66 -29.39 -23.11
CA GLU A 155 4.42 -28.50 -23.98
C GLU A 155 3.95 -27.04 -23.83
N ILE A 156 4.87 -26.14 -23.47
CA ILE A 156 4.55 -24.73 -23.23
C ILE A 156 4.24 -24.10 -24.58
N ILE A 157 2.95 -24.00 -24.91
CA ILE A 157 2.50 -23.28 -26.10
C ILE A 157 2.75 -21.80 -25.86
N THR A 158 3.68 -21.22 -26.64
CA THR A 158 3.97 -19.79 -26.58
C THR A 158 2.68 -19.01 -26.85
N ARG A 159 2.30 -18.16 -25.90
CA ARG A 159 1.13 -17.29 -26.05
C ARG A 159 1.48 -16.12 -26.97
N GLY A 160 0.50 -15.65 -27.73
CA GLY A 160 0.67 -14.49 -28.61
C GLY A 160 1.00 -13.20 -27.84
N PRO A 161 1.43 -12.14 -28.54
CA PRO A 161 1.86 -10.88 -27.93
C PRO A 161 0.73 -10.14 -27.18
N SER A 162 -0.53 -10.49 -27.42
CA SER A 162 -1.70 -9.95 -26.73
C SER A 162 -2.01 -10.63 -25.39
N PHE A 163 -1.29 -11.68 -25.01
CA PHE A 163 -1.52 -12.39 -23.75
C PHE A 163 -0.97 -11.61 -22.56
N TRP A 164 -1.79 -11.43 -21.53
CA TRP A 164 -1.39 -10.75 -20.30
C TRP A 164 -0.95 -11.78 -19.26
N ALA A 165 0.29 -11.68 -18.82
CA ALA A 165 0.85 -12.40 -17.68
C ALA A 165 1.46 -11.37 -16.72
N GLY A 166 0.93 -11.25 -15.52
CA GLY A 166 1.32 -10.18 -14.62
C GLY A 166 0.84 -10.36 -13.20
N ALA A 167 1.06 -9.32 -12.42
CA ALA A 167 0.55 -9.22 -11.05
C ALA A 167 -0.22 -7.91 -10.89
N GLU A 168 -1.22 -7.93 -10.03
CA GLU A 168 -1.88 -6.75 -9.49
C GLU A 168 -1.33 -6.47 -8.10
N PHE A 169 -1.01 -5.20 -7.84
CA PHE A 169 -0.58 -4.79 -6.51
C PHE A 169 -1.78 -4.55 -5.60
N GLN A 170 -1.58 -4.85 -4.31
CA GLN A 170 -2.60 -4.61 -3.30
C GLN A 170 -2.95 -3.11 -3.23
N VAL A 171 -4.22 -2.83 -2.95
CA VAL A 171 -4.81 -1.47 -2.88
C VAL A 171 -4.15 -0.56 -1.83
N GLY A 172 -3.38 -1.12 -0.88
CA GLY A 172 -2.64 -0.33 0.09
C GLY A 172 -1.57 0.57 -0.53
N TYR A 173 -1.17 1.61 0.19
CA TYR A 173 -0.05 2.44 -0.17
C TYR A 173 0.62 3.03 1.07
N LYS A 174 1.94 3.12 1.01
CA LYS A 174 2.76 3.94 1.90
C LYS A 174 3.89 4.59 1.09
N PRO A 175 4.30 5.82 1.42
CA PRO A 175 5.38 6.50 0.69
C PRO A 175 6.71 5.73 0.67
N ASN A 176 7.06 5.01 1.74
CA ASN A 176 8.30 4.25 1.81
C ASN A 176 8.37 3.09 0.79
N TRP A 177 7.22 2.61 0.30
CA TRP A 177 7.16 1.56 -0.73
C TRP A 177 7.80 1.99 -2.05
N GLN A 178 7.89 3.30 -2.31
CA GLN A 178 8.50 3.82 -3.54
C GLN A 178 9.92 3.33 -3.78
N SER A 179 10.69 3.13 -2.70
CA SER A 179 12.06 2.63 -2.78
C SER A 179 12.14 1.15 -3.21
N HIS A 180 11.06 0.39 -3.05
CA HIS A 180 11.01 -1.06 -3.29
C HIS A 180 10.51 -1.43 -4.68
N TYR A 181 9.75 -0.56 -5.36
CA TYR A 181 9.15 -0.90 -6.67
C TYR A 181 10.15 -1.30 -7.74
N GLY A 182 11.36 -0.71 -7.74
CA GLY A 182 12.42 -1.09 -8.67
C GLY A 182 12.74 -2.58 -8.58
N ALA A 183 13.01 -3.07 -7.37
CA ALA A 183 13.27 -4.48 -7.14
C ALA A 183 12.03 -5.34 -7.43
N SER A 184 10.84 -4.91 -6.99
CA SER A 184 9.59 -5.65 -7.21
C SER A 184 9.27 -5.86 -8.68
N PHE A 185 9.40 -4.83 -9.53
CA PHE A 185 9.16 -4.96 -10.97
C PHE A 185 10.21 -5.84 -11.67
N GLN A 186 11.48 -5.80 -11.21
CA GLN A 186 12.50 -6.73 -11.70
C GLN A 186 12.18 -8.18 -11.30
N THR A 187 11.67 -8.41 -10.09
CA THR A 187 11.18 -9.74 -9.68
C THR A 187 10.03 -10.20 -10.57
N LEU A 188 9.04 -9.35 -10.84
CA LEU A 188 7.93 -9.66 -11.76
C LEU A 188 8.47 -10.02 -13.16
N LYS A 189 9.46 -9.28 -13.66
CA LYS A 189 10.13 -9.63 -14.90
C LYS A 189 10.85 -10.96 -14.86
N GLY A 190 11.55 -11.26 -13.76
CA GLY A 190 12.25 -12.52 -13.57
C GLY A 190 11.33 -13.74 -13.65
N ILE A 191 10.06 -13.61 -13.27
CA ILE A 191 9.04 -14.67 -13.39
C ILE A 191 8.27 -14.66 -14.72
N GLY A 192 8.70 -13.84 -15.69
CA GLY A 192 8.12 -13.79 -17.03
C GLY A 192 6.92 -12.87 -17.19
N ALA A 193 6.64 -11.98 -16.23
CA ALA A 193 5.55 -11.02 -16.37
C ALA A 193 5.79 -10.01 -17.50
N ASN A 194 4.73 -9.67 -18.23
CA ASN A 194 4.70 -8.59 -19.22
C ASN A 194 3.73 -7.46 -18.85
N TRP A 195 2.94 -7.61 -17.79
CA TRP A 195 2.04 -6.59 -17.25
C TRP A 195 2.18 -6.41 -15.74
N VAL A 196 1.86 -5.20 -15.28
CA VAL A 196 1.54 -4.91 -13.88
C VAL A 196 0.30 -4.02 -13.80
N VAL A 197 -0.58 -4.34 -12.86
CA VAL A 197 -1.75 -3.50 -12.53
C VAL A 197 -1.41 -2.72 -11.27
N LEU A 198 -1.44 -1.39 -11.39
CA LEU A 198 -1.17 -0.48 -10.28
C LEU A 198 -2.49 0.12 -9.77
N PRO A 199 -2.77 0.03 -8.47
CA PRO A 199 -3.95 0.65 -7.88
C PRO A 199 -3.77 2.17 -7.80
N MET A 200 -4.79 2.91 -8.23
CA MET A 200 -4.97 4.32 -7.90
C MET A 200 -6.07 4.39 -6.86
N THR A 201 -5.84 5.05 -5.72
CA THR A 201 -6.82 5.07 -4.64
C THR A 201 -7.21 6.46 -4.21
N TRP A 202 -8.51 6.66 -3.95
CA TRP A 202 -9.04 7.81 -3.22
C TRP A 202 -9.83 7.29 -2.02
N THR A 203 -9.86 8.03 -0.92
CA THR A 203 -10.51 7.62 0.32
C THR A 203 -11.78 8.46 0.59
N PHE A 204 -12.89 7.78 0.90
CA PHE A 204 -14.08 8.42 1.44
C PHE A 204 -13.81 8.83 2.90
N THR A 205 -13.86 10.13 3.15
CA THR A 205 -13.54 10.74 4.47
C THR A 205 -14.78 11.15 5.27
N ARG A 206 -15.96 11.08 4.66
CA ARG A 206 -17.25 11.40 5.27
C ARG A 206 -18.34 10.53 4.65
N ASP A 207 -19.28 10.10 5.48
CA ASP A 207 -20.41 9.23 5.11
C ASP A 207 -21.72 10.03 5.00
N SER A 208 -22.01 10.96 5.92
CA SER A 208 -23.24 11.79 5.90
C SER A 208 -23.38 12.67 4.65
N SER A 209 -22.24 13.10 4.11
CA SER A 209 -22.13 13.77 2.81
C SER A 209 -20.84 13.23 2.19
N PRO A 210 -20.94 12.42 1.13
CA PRO A 210 -19.81 11.67 0.62
C PRO A 210 -18.74 12.66 0.13
N VAL A 211 -17.51 12.49 0.62
CA VAL A 211 -16.35 13.25 0.16
C VAL A 211 -15.25 12.24 -0.17
N LEU A 212 -14.95 12.12 -1.46
CA LEU A 212 -13.91 11.24 -1.99
C LEU A 212 -12.72 12.10 -2.40
N LYS A 213 -11.55 11.83 -1.84
CA LYS A 213 -10.32 12.58 -2.14
C LYS A 213 -9.08 11.75 -1.88
N THR A 214 -7.94 12.17 -2.40
CA THR A 214 -6.65 11.63 -1.99
C THR A 214 -6.28 12.07 -0.58
N ILE A 215 -5.79 11.13 0.22
CA ILE A 215 -5.17 11.41 1.52
C ILE A 215 -3.66 11.17 1.40
N PRO A 216 -2.81 12.22 1.49
CA PRO A 216 -1.36 12.06 1.42
C PRO A 216 -0.83 11.05 2.44
N GLY A 217 0.03 10.14 1.99
CA GLY A 217 0.61 9.09 2.83
C GLY A 217 -0.27 7.84 3.00
N VAL A 218 -1.54 7.90 2.58
CA VAL A 218 -2.47 6.78 2.56
C VAL A 218 -2.79 6.39 1.13
N ASP A 219 -3.04 7.37 0.26
CA ASP A 219 -3.31 7.20 -1.16
C ASP A 219 -2.10 7.66 -1.99
N PRO A 220 -1.79 6.98 -3.11
CA PRO A 220 -0.72 7.41 -4.00
C PRO A 220 -1.12 8.69 -4.75
N LEU A 221 -0.26 9.70 -4.71
CA LEU A 221 -0.48 10.93 -5.48
C LEU A 221 -0.11 10.70 -6.96
N TRP A 222 -0.48 11.64 -7.84
CA TRP A 222 -0.09 11.56 -9.26
C TRP A 222 1.43 11.46 -9.44
N SER A 223 2.22 12.22 -8.67
CA SER A 223 3.68 12.14 -8.71
C SER A 223 4.19 10.74 -8.36
N ASP A 224 3.54 10.09 -7.39
CA ASP A 224 3.87 8.73 -6.99
C ASP A 224 3.59 7.73 -8.11
N LEU A 225 2.40 7.80 -8.69
CA LEU A 225 1.99 6.90 -9.77
C LEU A 225 2.82 7.12 -11.03
N VAL A 226 3.17 8.37 -11.39
CA VAL A 226 4.07 8.67 -12.51
C VAL A 226 5.41 7.98 -12.33
N GLN A 227 5.99 8.06 -11.12
CA GLN A 227 7.25 7.39 -10.80
C GLN A 227 7.11 5.87 -10.92
N GLN A 228 6.05 5.28 -10.37
CA GLN A 228 5.79 3.84 -10.45
C GLN A 228 5.66 3.37 -11.91
N VAL A 229 4.88 4.10 -12.71
CA VAL A 229 4.69 3.83 -14.14
C VAL A 229 6.03 3.88 -14.89
N ALA A 230 6.86 4.89 -14.61
CA ALA A 230 8.17 5.03 -15.23
C ALA A 230 9.10 3.85 -14.91
N ILE A 231 9.18 3.44 -13.63
CA ILE A 231 10.02 2.32 -13.19
C ILE A 231 9.51 1.00 -13.78
N ALA A 232 8.20 0.78 -13.81
CA ALA A 232 7.59 -0.41 -14.41
C ALA A 232 7.94 -0.52 -15.91
N ARG A 233 7.80 0.58 -16.65
CA ARG A 233 8.16 0.66 -18.07
C ARG A 233 9.64 0.49 -18.32
N GLN A 234 10.50 1.06 -17.48
CA GLN A 234 11.95 0.86 -17.56
C GLN A 234 12.32 -0.60 -17.32
N SER A 235 11.55 -1.29 -16.48
CA SER A 235 11.64 -2.74 -16.29
C SER A 235 11.03 -3.52 -17.45
N GLY A 236 10.46 -2.87 -18.47
CA GLY A 236 9.86 -3.50 -19.67
C GLY A 236 8.45 -4.05 -19.46
N LEU A 237 7.76 -3.66 -18.38
CA LEU A 237 6.37 -4.05 -18.12
C LEU A 237 5.41 -3.08 -18.82
N ASN A 238 4.30 -3.61 -19.33
CA ASN A 238 3.11 -2.81 -19.62
C ASN A 238 2.40 -2.47 -18.31
N VAL A 239 1.69 -1.35 -18.29
CA VAL A 239 1.03 -0.85 -17.08
C VAL A 239 -0.45 -0.68 -17.33
N ALA A 240 -1.26 -1.23 -16.43
CA ALA A 240 -2.66 -0.90 -16.28
C ALA A 240 -2.87 -0.12 -14.97
N ILE A 241 -3.85 0.77 -14.94
CA ILE A 241 -4.29 1.47 -13.73
C ILE A 241 -5.67 0.95 -13.35
N ALA A 242 -5.88 0.68 -12.06
CA ALA A 242 -7.17 0.29 -11.51
C ALA A 242 -7.59 1.28 -10.41
N PRO A 243 -8.65 2.09 -10.61
CA PRO A 243 -9.18 2.97 -9.58
C PRO A 243 -9.93 2.16 -8.53
N PHE A 244 -9.49 2.27 -7.28
CA PHE A 244 -10.13 1.67 -6.12
C PHE A 244 -10.50 2.75 -5.10
N VAL A 245 -11.63 2.61 -4.43
CA VAL A 245 -12.01 3.47 -3.31
C VAL A 245 -11.59 2.83 -2.00
N ARG A 246 -11.30 3.69 -1.02
CA ARG A 246 -11.01 3.30 0.35
C ARG A 246 -11.94 4.04 1.31
N PHE A 247 -11.96 3.58 2.55
CA PHE A 247 -12.79 4.14 3.61
C PHE A 247 -11.95 4.32 4.88
N GLU A 248 -12.23 5.36 5.68
CA GLU A 248 -11.57 5.58 6.97
C GLU A 248 -12.02 4.57 8.05
N ILE A 249 -13.15 3.91 7.82
CA ILE A 249 -13.70 2.83 8.63
C ILE A 249 -13.93 1.58 7.76
N ALA A 250 -14.37 0.47 8.35
CA ALA A 250 -14.70 -0.71 7.55
C ALA A 250 -15.78 -0.37 6.51
N SER A 251 -15.63 -0.85 5.27
CA SER A 251 -16.54 -0.52 4.17
C SER A 251 -18.00 -0.85 4.49
N GLN A 252 -18.26 -1.98 5.14
CA GLN A 252 -19.58 -2.40 5.60
C GLN A 252 -20.21 -1.40 6.57
N ASP A 253 -19.41 -0.82 7.49
CA ASP A 253 -19.87 0.13 8.48
C ASP A 253 -20.18 1.48 7.81
N TRP A 254 -19.33 1.91 6.88
CA TRP A 254 -19.54 3.12 6.07
C TRP A 254 -20.81 3.05 5.24
N TRP A 255 -21.04 1.92 4.56
CA TRP A 255 -22.25 1.72 3.76
C TRP A 255 -23.50 1.64 4.64
N SER A 256 -23.40 1.04 5.82
CA SER A 256 -24.52 0.96 6.77
C SER A 256 -24.91 2.34 7.32
N SER A 257 -23.93 3.16 7.72
CA SER A 257 -24.16 4.49 8.31
C SER A 257 -24.55 5.57 7.30
N ALA A 258 -24.26 5.38 6.01
CA ALA A 258 -24.57 6.34 4.96
C ALA A 258 -26.08 6.66 4.87
N ALA A 259 -26.43 7.93 4.62
CA ALA A 259 -27.83 8.37 4.53
C ALA A 259 -28.58 7.73 3.35
N LYS A 260 -27.93 7.60 2.19
CA LYS A 260 -28.45 6.95 0.97
C LYS A 260 -29.82 7.48 0.51
N ASP A 261 -30.13 8.74 0.83
CA ASP A 261 -31.25 9.48 0.22
C ASP A 261 -30.86 10.01 -1.18
N THR A 262 -31.80 10.62 -1.89
CA THR A 262 -31.55 11.12 -3.26
C THR A 262 -30.37 12.09 -3.33
N GLY A 263 -30.27 13.05 -2.40
CA GLY A 263 -29.20 14.05 -2.40
C GLY A 263 -27.84 13.42 -2.07
N TRP A 264 -27.83 12.40 -1.22
CA TRP A 264 -26.64 11.61 -0.92
C TRP A 264 -26.13 10.87 -2.17
N TRP A 265 -27.02 10.22 -2.91
CA TRP A 265 -26.66 9.52 -4.15
C TRP A 265 -26.17 10.47 -5.24
N ASP A 266 -26.76 11.66 -5.38
CA ASP A 266 -26.26 12.70 -6.28
C ASP A 266 -24.81 13.08 -5.93
N GLY A 267 -24.54 13.33 -4.65
CA GLY A 267 -23.19 13.61 -4.17
C GLY A 267 -22.22 12.44 -4.38
N PHE A 268 -22.65 11.21 -4.13
CA PHE A 268 -21.83 10.02 -4.32
C PHE A 268 -21.39 9.88 -5.79
N PHE A 269 -22.32 9.96 -6.74
CA PHE A 269 -22.01 9.83 -8.16
C PHE A 269 -21.20 11.01 -8.71
N ASP A 270 -21.38 12.23 -8.19
CA ASP A 270 -20.53 13.37 -8.55
C ASP A 270 -19.07 13.18 -8.09
N GLN A 271 -18.88 12.75 -6.84
CA GLN A 271 -17.55 12.50 -6.26
C GLN A 271 -16.85 11.34 -6.97
N TYR A 272 -17.55 10.21 -7.15
CA TYR A 272 -17.00 9.04 -7.82
C TYR A 272 -16.77 9.30 -9.32
N GLY A 273 -17.66 10.04 -9.98
CA GLY A 273 -17.46 10.50 -11.35
C GLY A 273 -16.22 11.39 -11.49
N THR A 274 -15.98 12.28 -10.53
CA THR A 274 -14.74 13.08 -10.48
C THR A 274 -13.51 12.19 -10.36
N PHE A 275 -13.54 11.18 -9.51
CA PHE A 275 -12.45 10.22 -9.37
C PHE A 275 -12.18 9.44 -10.67
N LEU A 276 -13.21 8.92 -11.33
CA LEU A 276 -13.03 8.19 -12.59
C LEU A 276 -12.54 9.09 -13.74
N ARG A 277 -13.01 10.34 -13.81
CA ARG A 277 -12.47 11.33 -14.75
C ARG A 277 -11.00 11.62 -14.46
N ASN A 278 -10.60 11.73 -13.19
CA ASN A 278 -9.21 11.92 -12.80
C ASN A 278 -8.34 10.71 -13.19
N ALA A 279 -8.81 9.49 -12.97
CA ALA A 279 -8.11 8.28 -13.39
C ALA A 279 -7.96 8.19 -14.91
N ALA A 280 -9.01 8.55 -15.66
CA ALA A 280 -8.98 8.62 -17.12
C ALA A 280 -7.99 9.67 -17.62
N ASP A 281 -7.98 10.87 -17.03
CA ASP A 281 -7.00 11.92 -17.38
C ASP A 281 -5.57 11.46 -17.08
N PHE A 282 -5.34 10.83 -15.92
CA PHE A 282 -4.04 10.27 -15.57
C PHE A 282 -3.61 9.23 -16.60
N ALA A 283 -4.51 8.31 -16.97
CA ALA A 283 -4.24 7.26 -17.93
C ALA A 283 -3.91 7.84 -19.32
N ALA A 284 -4.65 8.85 -19.77
CA ALA A 284 -4.42 9.51 -21.04
C ALA A 284 -3.09 10.28 -21.07
N VAL A 285 -2.84 11.13 -20.07
CA VAL A 285 -1.61 11.95 -19.98
C VAL A 285 -0.36 11.06 -19.92
N ASN A 286 -0.45 9.92 -19.23
CA ASN A 286 0.70 9.03 -19.05
C ASN A 286 0.75 7.90 -20.08
N ASN A 287 -0.12 7.87 -21.09
CA ASN A 287 -0.21 6.82 -22.11
C ASN A 287 -0.33 5.40 -21.52
N ILE A 288 -1.10 5.27 -20.45
CA ILE A 288 -1.37 3.97 -19.81
C ILE A 288 -2.08 3.06 -20.82
N SER A 289 -1.75 1.78 -20.82
CA SER A 289 -2.23 0.84 -21.83
C SER A 289 -3.68 0.39 -21.56
N ALA A 290 -4.06 0.34 -20.27
CA ALA A 290 -5.38 -0.10 -19.84
C ALA A 290 -5.85 0.60 -18.54
N LEU A 291 -7.15 0.88 -18.47
CA LEU A 291 -7.85 1.34 -17.28
C LEU A 291 -8.88 0.29 -16.88
N ILE A 292 -8.77 -0.26 -15.68
CA ILE A 292 -9.64 -1.34 -15.17
C ILE A 292 -10.64 -0.74 -14.19
N LEU A 293 -11.94 -0.86 -14.44
CA LEU A 293 -13.02 -0.34 -13.59
C LEU A 293 -13.86 -1.50 -13.03
N GLY A 294 -14.56 -1.28 -11.93
CA GLY A 294 -15.44 -2.29 -11.33
C GLY A 294 -15.01 -2.70 -9.93
N ASP A 295 -14.60 -1.73 -9.11
CA ASP A 295 -14.23 -1.95 -7.73
C ASP A 295 -15.36 -2.66 -6.96
N THR A 296 -15.05 -3.78 -6.35
CA THR A 296 -16.02 -4.68 -5.72
C THR A 296 -16.53 -4.14 -4.39
N VAL A 297 -15.79 -3.23 -3.74
CA VAL A 297 -16.23 -2.58 -2.50
C VAL A 297 -17.37 -1.59 -2.73
N LEU A 298 -17.64 -1.25 -4.00
CA LEU A 298 -18.79 -0.45 -4.44
C LEU A 298 -20.03 -1.29 -4.74
N SER A 299 -20.04 -2.58 -4.38
CA SER A 299 -21.19 -3.45 -4.61
C SER A 299 -22.55 -2.89 -4.16
N PRO A 300 -22.68 -2.13 -3.06
CA PRO A 300 -23.95 -1.50 -2.69
C PRO A 300 -24.42 -0.41 -3.66
N ALA A 301 -23.52 0.18 -4.47
CA ALA A 301 -23.83 1.24 -5.43
C ALA A 301 -24.13 0.71 -6.84
N TYR A 302 -23.82 -0.55 -7.16
CA TYR A 302 -24.15 -1.15 -8.46
C TYR A 302 -25.64 -1.48 -8.57
N PRO A 303 -26.19 -1.60 -9.80
CA PRO A 303 -27.58 -2.02 -10.00
C PRO A 303 -27.94 -3.30 -9.23
N GLY A 304 -29.00 -3.25 -8.45
CA GLY A 304 -29.41 -4.36 -7.57
C GLY A 304 -28.56 -4.55 -6.31
N GLY A 305 -27.68 -3.60 -5.98
CA GLY A 305 -26.76 -3.66 -4.85
C GLY A 305 -27.46 -3.77 -3.49
N THR A 306 -26.91 -4.63 -2.63
CA THR A 306 -27.37 -4.84 -1.25
C THR A 306 -26.26 -4.49 -0.26
N LEU A 307 -26.66 -4.15 0.96
CA LEU A 307 -25.74 -4.01 2.09
C LEU A 307 -25.25 -5.39 2.57
N ALA A 308 -24.25 -5.39 3.45
CA ALA A 308 -23.67 -6.61 4.01
C ALA A 308 -24.67 -7.47 4.80
N ASP A 309 -25.74 -6.87 5.33
CA ASP A 309 -26.83 -7.57 6.01
C ASP A 309 -27.91 -8.11 5.05
N GLY A 310 -27.72 -7.93 3.74
CA GLY A 310 -28.64 -8.37 2.69
C GLY A 310 -29.80 -7.41 2.41
N THR A 311 -29.90 -6.28 3.14
CA THR A 311 -30.93 -5.28 2.86
C THR A 311 -30.62 -4.49 1.57
N PRO A 312 -31.64 -4.01 0.83
CA PRO A 312 -31.41 -3.17 -0.35
C PRO A 312 -30.69 -1.87 0.01
N SER A 313 -29.80 -1.40 -0.87
CA SER A 313 -29.03 -0.17 -0.64
C SER A 313 -29.81 1.13 -0.87
N ASN A 314 -31.13 1.06 -1.12
CA ASN A 314 -31.99 2.20 -1.47
C ASN A 314 -31.47 3.00 -2.67
N LEU A 315 -31.11 2.29 -3.75
CA LEU A 315 -30.62 2.89 -4.98
C LEU A 315 -31.67 3.77 -5.66
N PRO A 316 -31.26 4.87 -6.33
CA PRO A 316 -32.15 5.62 -7.21
C PRO A 316 -32.69 4.77 -8.35
N GLU A 317 -33.89 5.07 -8.83
CA GLU A 317 -34.50 4.36 -9.97
C GLU A 317 -33.67 4.49 -11.27
N ASP A 318 -32.86 5.55 -11.38
CA ASP A 318 -32.01 5.86 -12.54
C ASP A 318 -30.54 5.42 -12.36
N VAL A 319 -30.27 4.49 -11.43
CA VAL A 319 -28.89 4.02 -11.12
C VAL A 319 -28.11 3.53 -12.35
N ASP A 320 -28.76 2.81 -13.27
CA ASP A 320 -28.14 2.33 -14.51
C ASP A 320 -27.66 3.49 -15.39
N VAL A 321 -28.49 4.54 -15.50
CA VAL A 321 -28.17 5.74 -16.28
C VAL A 321 -27.02 6.51 -15.65
N ARG A 322 -26.98 6.60 -14.31
CA ARG A 322 -25.89 7.27 -13.58
C ARG A 322 -24.54 6.59 -13.81
N TRP A 323 -24.49 5.26 -13.72
CA TRP A 323 -23.28 4.50 -14.04
C TRP A 323 -22.87 4.64 -15.51
N GLN A 324 -23.82 4.53 -16.43
CA GLN A 324 -23.55 4.73 -17.85
C GLN A 324 -22.94 6.11 -18.10
N ASN A 325 -23.47 7.17 -17.49
CA ASN A 325 -22.96 8.53 -17.64
C ASN A 325 -21.53 8.66 -17.12
N VAL A 326 -21.27 8.21 -15.89
CA VAL A 326 -19.93 8.28 -15.28
C VAL A 326 -18.87 7.53 -16.12
N ILE A 327 -19.20 6.33 -16.60
CA ILE A 327 -18.30 5.53 -17.45
C ILE A 327 -18.10 6.21 -18.81
N THR A 328 -19.17 6.75 -19.41
CA THR A 328 -19.10 7.48 -20.69
C THR A 328 -18.21 8.72 -20.58
N GLU A 329 -18.30 9.46 -19.48
CA GLU A 329 -17.46 10.63 -19.22
C GLU A 329 -15.99 10.27 -19.01
N ALA A 330 -15.70 9.16 -18.31
CA ALA A 330 -14.34 8.64 -18.20
C ALA A 330 -13.81 8.21 -19.58
N ARG A 331 -14.64 7.54 -20.39
CA ARG A 331 -14.29 7.13 -21.76
C ARG A 331 -14.00 8.32 -22.67
N ALA A 332 -14.73 9.42 -22.53
CA ALA A 332 -14.49 10.64 -23.30
C ALA A 332 -13.11 11.26 -23.03
N ARG A 333 -12.46 10.94 -21.90
CA ARG A 333 -11.13 11.43 -21.50
C ARG A 333 -10.00 10.46 -21.82
N TYR A 334 -10.29 9.18 -22.06
CA TYR A 334 -9.28 8.15 -22.25
C TYR A 334 -9.64 7.19 -23.40
N SER A 335 -8.76 7.14 -24.40
CA SER A 335 -8.96 6.36 -25.63
C SER A 335 -8.27 4.99 -25.65
N GLY A 336 -7.55 4.63 -24.59
CA GLY A 336 -6.95 3.28 -24.48
C GLY A 336 -7.99 2.24 -24.04
N GLN A 337 -7.53 1.04 -23.70
CA GLN A 337 -8.44 -0.04 -23.33
C GLN A 337 -9.09 0.22 -21.97
N MET A 338 -10.41 0.14 -21.88
CA MET A 338 -11.15 0.16 -20.62
C MET A 338 -11.75 -1.21 -20.38
N LEU A 339 -11.38 -1.82 -19.26
CA LEU A 339 -11.78 -3.18 -18.90
C LEU A 339 -12.75 -3.15 -17.73
N LEU A 340 -13.71 -4.07 -17.74
CA LEU A 340 -14.58 -4.31 -16.60
C LEU A 340 -14.03 -5.44 -15.75
N GLN A 341 -13.74 -5.15 -14.48
CA GLN A 341 -13.44 -6.14 -13.47
C GLN A 341 -14.69 -6.98 -13.16
N VAL A 342 -14.53 -8.30 -13.21
CA VAL A 342 -15.58 -9.26 -12.89
C VAL A 342 -14.97 -10.36 -12.03
N ASP A 343 -15.61 -10.68 -10.92
CA ASP A 343 -15.15 -11.77 -10.05
C ASP A 343 -15.69 -13.12 -10.52
N PHE A 344 -14.85 -14.15 -10.42
CA PHE A 344 -15.19 -15.54 -10.67
C PHE A 344 -14.87 -16.42 -9.47
N SER A 345 -15.91 -16.88 -8.79
CA SER A 345 -15.83 -17.74 -7.60
C SER A 345 -16.24 -19.20 -7.86
N GLY A 346 -16.33 -19.62 -9.14
CA GLY A 346 -16.62 -21.00 -9.55
C GLY A 346 -17.97 -21.19 -10.25
N GLY A 347 -18.83 -20.17 -10.27
CA GLY A 347 -20.06 -20.12 -11.07
C GLY A 347 -19.94 -19.20 -12.29
N THR A 348 -20.99 -19.07 -13.10
CA THR A 348 -21.00 -18.13 -14.24
C THR A 348 -20.72 -16.70 -13.73
N PRO A 349 -19.66 -16.01 -14.21
CA PRO A 349 -19.40 -14.63 -13.82
C PRO A 349 -20.59 -13.74 -14.20
N VAL A 350 -21.03 -12.90 -13.27
CA VAL A 350 -22.12 -11.92 -13.49
C VAL A 350 -21.52 -10.51 -13.44
N PRO A 351 -21.43 -9.82 -14.59
CA PRO A 351 -20.95 -8.44 -14.62
C PRO A 351 -21.87 -7.51 -13.82
N VAL A 352 -21.27 -6.67 -12.96
CA VAL A 352 -21.99 -5.66 -12.16
C VAL A 352 -22.47 -4.46 -12.99
N LEU A 353 -21.92 -4.31 -14.20
CA LEU A 353 -22.20 -3.21 -15.12
C LEU A 353 -22.37 -3.75 -16.55
N PRO A 354 -23.04 -3.02 -17.45
CA PRO A 354 -23.20 -3.44 -18.84
C PRO A 354 -21.84 -3.59 -19.53
N VAL A 355 -21.51 -4.82 -19.94
CA VAL A 355 -20.25 -5.15 -20.62
C VAL A 355 -20.05 -4.40 -21.94
N SER A 356 -21.14 -3.92 -22.55
CA SER A 356 -21.11 -3.13 -23.79
C SER A 356 -20.44 -1.76 -23.65
N LEU A 357 -20.21 -1.27 -22.42
CA LEU A 357 -19.49 -0.03 -22.16
C LEU A 357 -17.96 -0.21 -22.15
N PHE A 358 -17.49 -1.46 -22.21
CA PHE A 358 -16.09 -1.83 -22.00
C PHE A 358 -15.53 -2.59 -23.21
N ASP A 359 -14.20 -2.57 -23.34
CA ASP A 359 -13.50 -3.20 -24.46
C ASP A 359 -13.19 -4.68 -24.18
N ALA A 360 -13.06 -5.03 -22.89
CA ALA A 360 -12.80 -6.39 -22.44
C ALA A 360 -13.20 -6.58 -20.97
N VAL A 361 -13.17 -7.83 -20.52
CA VAL A 361 -13.37 -8.22 -19.11
C VAL A 361 -12.03 -8.56 -18.49
N TYR A 362 -11.77 -8.00 -17.30
CA TYR A 362 -10.69 -8.38 -16.40
C TYR A 362 -11.26 -9.34 -15.34
N LEU A 363 -10.93 -10.63 -15.45
CA LEU A 363 -11.52 -11.66 -14.61
C LEU A 363 -10.67 -11.93 -13.37
N ASN A 364 -11.19 -11.58 -12.19
CA ASN A 364 -10.59 -11.95 -10.92
C ASN A 364 -10.95 -13.38 -10.57
N TRP A 365 -9.97 -14.28 -10.65
CA TRP A 365 -10.19 -15.68 -10.37
C TRP A 365 -9.98 -15.99 -8.87
N SER A 366 -11.05 -16.35 -8.18
CA SER A 366 -11.03 -16.81 -6.79
C SER A 366 -11.64 -18.21 -6.62
N ALA A 367 -11.95 -18.90 -7.73
CA ALA A 367 -12.50 -20.24 -7.68
C ALA A 367 -11.46 -21.26 -7.13
N PRO A 368 -11.90 -22.23 -6.31
CA PRO A 368 -11.02 -23.28 -5.80
C PRO A 368 -10.30 -24.02 -6.94
N LEU A 369 -9.01 -24.25 -6.77
CA LEU A 369 -8.26 -25.19 -7.60
C LEU A 369 -8.64 -26.60 -7.12
N ASN A 370 -9.54 -27.27 -7.85
CA ASN A 370 -9.93 -28.66 -7.57
C ASN A 370 -8.79 -29.65 -7.86
#